data_AF-A0A4Z0YWU2-F1
#
_entry.id   AF-A0A4Z0YWU2-F1
#
_cell.length_a   1.000
_cell.length_b   1.000
_cell.length_c   1.000
_cell.angle_alpha   90.00
_cell.angle_beta   90.00
_cell.angle_gamma   90.00
#
_symmetry.space_group_name_H-M   'P 1'
#
loop_
_entity.id
_entity.type
_entity.pdbx_description
1 polymer ?
#
loop_
_entity_poly.entity_id
_entity_poly.type
_entity_poly.pdbx_seq_one_letter_code
_entity_poly.pdbx_strand_id
1 'polypeptide(L)'
;MPFQFSLPTTSSFTFSSSFKSESHPSLPLNASTHRGVVRDALKKYKRLPPSSQGPNLPSVISNLNAYIPYALAIDAGLSDASHQGEEISVVQTSTPAIEWRPTISDNVVPGRETPRTKIQSLEYDLFFTLSTLGYAYTSLARASLHPLYVISGAPLSTQERTTAITTATKHLLDAASVHDYLARRAEALSTTPPCADIAQSTARAMASLALAEATLLAVLKDDPYPAVVVQDRNDNDREWMYKAPEIPKVRAHLFARLCLAAADHAAQASSLCQSIRGKGTSKLNDDLLRYLEDFRKTSRAKACRFFGIDAELSNQTGNALGWLRCGLQELGIEPKEAKKGLSLSRMKKDWSERREDKKIERGTNWGSDAGKLEETRVIEMLEAKWTKVNDTVYFPVFLYLVPIIIADDVQMLTQAIPPIATLLSSLPSGRDIHIIKPYQLPELSRQSLESMRTVPDRLDDYGGEQPSSDDEERTAVGTPVGAFPGTSNNYRNESTRSYY
;
A
#
# COMPACT_ATOMS: atom_id res chain seq x y z
N MET A 1 5.09 -2.02 -6.11
CA MET A 1 5.43 -2.29 -4.68
C MET A 1 4.28 -1.76 -3.84
N PRO A 2 3.64 -2.55 -2.96
CA PRO A 2 2.47 -2.10 -2.21
C PRO A 2 2.75 -0.94 -1.25
N PHE A 3 1.75 -0.09 -1.00
CA PHE A 3 1.86 1.02 -0.04
C PHE A 3 2.20 0.54 1.38
N GLN A 4 3.00 1.32 2.10
CA GLN A 4 3.38 1.00 3.48
C GLN A 4 2.41 1.65 4.47
N PHE A 5 1.35 0.92 4.83
CA PHE A 5 0.42 1.37 5.85
C PHE A 5 1.05 1.30 7.25
N SER A 6 0.74 2.30 8.08
CA SER A 6 0.91 2.21 9.53
C SER A 6 -0.40 1.69 10.13
N LEU A 7 -0.32 0.75 11.08
CA LEU A 7 -1.51 0.20 11.71
C LEU A 7 -2.06 1.16 12.78
N PRO A 8 -3.37 1.47 12.78
CA PRO A 8 -4.03 2.21 13.84
C PRO A 8 -3.81 1.60 15.22
N THR A 9 -3.93 2.43 16.26
CA THR A 9 -3.93 1.98 17.67
C THR A 9 -5.22 2.42 18.33
N THR A 10 -5.67 1.69 19.35
CA THR A 10 -6.92 1.95 20.05
C THR A 10 -6.76 2.11 21.56
N SER A 11 -7.74 2.71 22.24
CA SER A 11 -7.79 2.83 23.71
C SER A 11 -8.28 1.54 24.35
N SER A 12 -8.18 1.43 25.67
CA SER A 12 -9.05 0.52 26.42
C SER A 12 -10.51 0.88 26.14
N PHE A 13 -11.36 -0.15 26.10
CA PHE A 13 -12.80 -0.01 26.12
C PHE A 13 -13.38 -1.29 26.71
N THR A 14 -14.40 -1.11 27.54
CA THR A 14 -15.09 -2.17 28.27
C THR A 14 -16.52 -2.22 27.73
N PHE A 15 -16.85 -3.25 26.94
CA PHE A 15 -18.18 -3.41 26.36
C PHE A 15 -19.27 -3.49 27.42
N SER A 16 -19.00 -4.16 28.54
CA SER A 16 -19.96 -4.29 29.64
C SER A 16 -20.39 -2.95 30.27
N SER A 17 -19.66 -1.86 30.01
CA SER A 17 -20.02 -0.51 30.45
C SER A 17 -21.11 0.15 29.58
N SER A 18 -21.23 -0.27 28.32
CA SER A 18 -22.14 0.32 27.32
C SER A 18 -23.16 -0.65 26.75
N PHE A 19 -22.96 -1.95 26.92
CA PHE A 19 -23.80 -3.00 26.35
C PHE A 19 -24.08 -4.07 27.40
N LYS A 20 -25.32 -4.57 27.38
CA LYS A 20 -25.75 -5.74 28.16
C LYS A 20 -26.48 -6.71 27.24
N SER A 21 -26.35 -8.01 27.49
CA SER A 21 -27.11 -9.03 26.79
C SER A 21 -27.88 -9.87 27.80
N GLU A 22 -29.18 -10.03 27.58
CA GLU A 22 -30.01 -10.90 28.43
C GLU A 22 -29.87 -12.36 28.02
N SER A 23 -29.78 -12.64 26.71
CA SER A 23 -29.63 -14.02 26.22
C SER A 23 -28.21 -14.56 26.35
N HIS A 24 -27.19 -13.70 26.25
CA HIS A 24 -25.78 -14.08 26.34
C HIS A 24 -24.99 -13.15 27.28
N PRO A 25 -25.21 -13.22 28.61
CA PRO A 25 -24.62 -12.27 29.56
C PRO A 25 -23.09 -12.15 29.52
N SER A 26 -22.39 -13.20 29.08
CA SER A 26 -20.92 -13.19 28.95
C SER A 26 -20.41 -12.60 27.63
N LEU A 27 -21.26 -12.28 26.66
CA LEU A 27 -20.84 -11.78 25.35
C LEU A 27 -20.09 -10.44 25.44
N PRO A 28 -20.57 -9.40 26.15
CA PRO A 28 -19.83 -8.14 26.30
C PRO A 28 -18.44 -8.33 26.93
N LEU A 29 -18.31 -9.15 27.97
CA LEU A 29 -17.03 -9.42 28.63
C LEU A 29 -16.02 -10.11 27.68
N ASN A 30 -16.48 -11.08 26.90
CA ASN A 30 -15.62 -11.75 25.93
C ASN A 30 -15.19 -10.79 24.82
N ALA A 31 -16.09 -9.92 24.34
CA ALA A 31 -15.73 -8.87 23.40
C ALA A 31 -14.66 -7.91 23.96
N SER A 32 -14.79 -7.46 25.21
CA SER A 32 -13.76 -6.67 25.89
C SER A 32 -12.41 -7.38 25.97
N THR A 33 -12.42 -8.68 26.31
CA THR A 33 -11.22 -9.51 26.42
C THR A 33 -10.49 -9.59 25.08
N HIS A 34 -11.20 -9.95 24.02
CA HIS A 34 -10.61 -10.06 22.68
C HIS A 34 -10.17 -8.70 22.12
N ARG A 35 -10.93 -7.63 22.38
CA ARG A 35 -10.52 -6.26 22.01
C ARG A 35 -9.25 -5.81 22.75
N GLY A 36 -9.11 -6.18 24.03
CA GLY A 36 -7.90 -5.95 24.81
C GLY A 36 -6.67 -6.61 24.19
N VAL A 37 -6.80 -7.86 23.75
CA VAL A 37 -5.73 -8.58 23.01
C VAL A 37 -5.37 -7.87 21.71
N VAL A 38 -6.35 -7.40 20.93
CA VAL A 38 -6.11 -6.62 19.70
C VAL A 38 -5.35 -5.33 20.03
N ARG A 39 -5.80 -4.57 21.03
CA ARG A 39 -5.13 -3.34 21.47
C ARG A 39 -3.66 -3.59 21.82
N ASP A 40 -3.38 -4.63 22.60
CA ASP A 40 -2.03 -4.94 23.07
C ASP A 40 -1.15 -5.44 21.92
N ALA A 41 -1.71 -6.22 21.00
CA ALA A 41 -1.02 -6.65 19.79
C ALA A 41 -0.64 -5.46 18.89
N LEU A 42 -1.56 -4.51 18.68
CA LEU A 42 -1.30 -3.30 17.88
C LEU A 42 -0.25 -2.40 18.55
N LYS A 43 -0.32 -2.21 19.87
CA LYS A 43 0.70 -1.47 20.63
C LYS A 43 2.07 -2.13 20.54
N LYS A 44 2.14 -3.45 20.73
CA LYS A 44 3.38 -4.22 20.61
C LYS A 44 3.95 -4.08 19.20
N TYR A 45 3.12 -4.25 18.17
CA TYR A 45 3.50 -4.13 16.77
C TYR A 45 4.08 -2.74 16.45
N LYS A 46 3.40 -1.66 16.87
CA LYS A 46 3.88 -0.27 16.66
C LYS A 46 5.29 -0.05 17.23
N ARG A 47 5.61 -0.70 18.35
CA ARG A 47 6.92 -0.57 19.03
C ARG A 47 8.03 -1.45 18.42
N LEU A 48 7.68 -2.39 17.54
CA LEU A 48 8.68 -3.23 16.91
C LEU A 48 9.57 -2.42 15.96
N PRO A 49 10.88 -2.73 15.88
CA PRO A 49 11.70 -2.19 14.82
C PRO A 49 11.16 -2.66 13.46
N PRO A 50 11.33 -1.87 12.39
CA PRO A 50 10.74 -2.17 11.07
C PRO A 50 11.09 -3.56 10.52
N SER A 51 12.31 -4.05 10.75
CA SER A 51 12.75 -5.38 10.34
C SER A 51 11.99 -6.53 11.01
N SER A 52 11.43 -6.30 12.20
CA SER A 52 10.65 -7.29 12.94
C SER A 52 9.15 -7.18 12.71
N GLN A 53 8.66 -6.12 12.05
CA GLN A 53 7.23 -5.91 11.83
C GLN A 53 6.64 -6.97 10.89
N GLY A 54 7.27 -7.24 9.75
CA GLY A 54 6.78 -8.22 8.75
C GLY A 54 6.45 -9.60 9.36
N PRO A 55 7.39 -10.25 10.07
CA PRO A 55 7.16 -11.55 10.71
C PRO A 55 6.06 -11.57 11.79
N ASN A 56 5.72 -10.43 12.39
CA ASN A 56 4.72 -10.34 13.46
C ASN A 56 3.31 -9.98 12.96
N LEU A 57 3.14 -9.60 11.68
CA LEU A 57 1.83 -9.32 11.07
C LEU A 57 0.82 -10.47 11.17
N PRO A 58 1.19 -11.76 10.95
CA PRO A 58 0.24 -12.87 11.08
C PRO A 58 -0.41 -12.96 12.46
N SER A 59 0.31 -12.61 13.53
CA SER A 59 -0.24 -12.58 14.89
C SER A 59 -1.26 -11.46 15.05
N VAL A 60 -1.01 -10.28 14.48
CA VAL A 60 -1.97 -9.16 14.49
C VAL A 60 -3.25 -9.54 13.73
N ILE A 61 -3.11 -10.13 12.54
CA ILE A 61 -4.24 -10.61 11.73
C ILE A 61 -5.06 -11.66 12.48
N SER A 62 -4.40 -12.62 13.14
CA SER A 62 -5.07 -13.64 13.95
C SER A 62 -5.89 -13.01 15.08
N ASN A 63 -5.32 -12.05 15.81
CA ASN A 63 -6.02 -11.37 16.90
C ASN A 63 -7.20 -10.53 16.41
N LEU A 64 -7.07 -9.85 15.26
CA LEU A 64 -8.18 -9.12 14.63
C LEU A 64 -9.32 -10.07 14.25
N ASN A 65 -9.00 -11.18 13.56
CA ASN A 65 -9.99 -12.19 13.18
C ASN A 65 -10.63 -12.90 14.38
N ALA A 66 -9.92 -13.00 15.52
CA ALA A 66 -10.48 -13.53 16.75
C ALA A 66 -11.46 -12.54 17.43
N TYR A 67 -11.28 -11.24 17.23
CA TYR A 67 -12.13 -10.20 17.83
C TYR A 67 -13.39 -9.88 17.00
N ILE A 68 -13.25 -9.75 15.68
CA ILE A 68 -14.34 -9.44 14.73
C ILE A 68 -15.64 -10.22 15.01
N PRO A 69 -15.65 -11.55 15.22
CA PRO A 69 -16.90 -12.29 15.39
C PRO A 69 -17.67 -11.88 16.65
N TYR A 70 -16.99 -11.46 17.72
CA TYR A 70 -17.65 -10.93 18.93
C TYR A 70 -18.28 -9.56 18.69
N ALA A 71 -17.58 -8.67 17.97
CA ALA A 71 -18.14 -7.36 17.62
C ALA A 71 -19.38 -7.51 16.72
N LEU A 72 -19.34 -8.43 15.75
CA LEU A 72 -20.47 -8.74 14.86
C LEU A 72 -21.65 -9.38 15.62
N ALA A 73 -21.40 -10.23 16.61
CA ALA A 73 -22.46 -10.81 17.43
C ALA A 73 -23.19 -9.76 18.28
N ILE A 74 -22.45 -8.79 18.83
CA ILE A 74 -23.03 -7.65 19.56
C ILE A 74 -23.86 -6.77 18.61
N ASP A 75 -23.31 -6.46 17.43
CA ASP A 75 -24.00 -5.69 16.39
C ASP A 75 -25.31 -6.36 15.91
N ALA A 76 -25.28 -7.67 15.67
CA ALA A 76 -26.46 -8.45 15.31
C ALA A 76 -27.54 -8.37 16.39
N GLY A 77 -27.14 -8.50 17.66
CA GLY A 77 -28.07 -8.44 18.79
C GLY A 77 -28.62 -7.04 19.10
N LEU A 78 -27.96 -5.97 18.62
CA LEU A 78 -28.49 -4.60 18.67
C LEU A 78 -29.52 -4.33 17.55
N SER A 79 -29.50 -5.14 16.50
CA SER A 79 -30.36 -4.98 15.32
C SER A 79 -31.54 -5.96 15.32
N ASP A 80 -31.76 -6.69 16.41
CA ASP A 80 -32.71 -7.83 16.51
C ASP A 80 -32.54 -8.85 15.37
N ALA A 81 -31.33 -8.95 14.82
CA ALA A 81 -31.02 -9.86 13.73
C ALA A 81 -30.59 -11.21 14.29
N SER A 82 -31.06 -12.31 13.69
CA SER A 82 -30.58 -13.63 14.06
C SER A 82 -29.12 -13.79 13.63
N HIS A 83 -28.29 -14.30 14.54
CA HIS A 83 -26.90 -14.64 14.25
C HIS A 83 -26.78 -16.16 14.28
N GLN A 84 -26.47 -16.79 13.14
CA GLN A 84 -26.40 -18.26 13.02
C GLN A 84 -27.70 -18.99 13.43
N GLY A 85 -28.86 -18.35 13.26
CA GLY A 85 -30.16 -18.89 13.67
C GLY A 85 -30.41 -18.84 15.19
N GLU A 86 -29.49 -18.25 15.96
CA GLU A 86 -29.72 -17.91 17.38
C GLU A 86 -30.14 -16.45 17.53
N GLU A 87 -31.06 -16.22 18.45
CA GLU A 87 -31.54 -14.88 18.80
C GLU A 87 -30.67 -14.31 19.92
N ILE A 88 -29.79 -13.37 19.54
CA ILE A 88 -28.96 -12.62 20.48
C ILE A 88 -29.72 -11.33 20.79
N SER A 89 -29.99 -11.06 22.07
CA SER A 89 -30.61 -9.80 22.49
C SER A 89 -29.55 -8.98 23.21
N VAL A 90 -29.24 -7.80 22.65
CA VAL A 90 -28.30 -6.85 23.23
C VAL A 90 -28.98 -5.49 23.36
N VAL A 91 -28.83 -4.87 24.52
CA VAL A 91 -29.30 -3.52 24.78
C VAL A 91 -28.11 -2.60 25.05
N GLN A 92 -28.10 -1.45 24.40
CA GLN A 92 -27.15 -0.38 24.69
C GLN A 92 -27.58 0.37 25.97
N THR A 93 -26.77 0.31 27.02
CA THR A 93 -27.03 0.94 28.32
C THR A 93 -26.41 2.32 28.48
N SER A 94 -25.34 2.61 27.75
CA SER A 94 -24.69 3.92 27.73
C SER A 94 -24.06 4.18 26.36
N THR A 95 -23.75 5.43 26.04
CA THR A 95 -23.03 5.76 24.81
C THR A 95 -21.59 5.26 24.89
N PRO A 96 -21.12 4.42 23.95
CA PRO A 96 -19.73 4.00 23.90
C PRO A 96 -18.78 5.20 23.80
N ALA A 97 -17.65 5.12 24.50
CA ALA A 97 -16.59 6.12 24.41
C ALA A 97 -15.29 5.42 24.01
N ILE A 98 -15.12 5.22 22.70
CA ILE A 98 -13.99 4.50 22.13
C ILE A 98 -13.06 5.50 21.44
N GLU A 99 -11.75 5.30 21.55
CA GLU A 99 -10.78 6.14 20.87
C GLU A 99 -9.83 5.34 19.98
N TRP A 100 -9.75 5.75 18.71
CA TRP A 100 -8.78 5.23 17.75
C TRP A 100 -7.81 6.32 17.31
N ARG A 101 -6.57 5.94 17.01
CA ARG A 101 -5.58 6.82 16.38
C ARG A 101 -5.56 6.54 14.87
N PRO A 102 -6.08 7.44 14.03
CA PRO A 102 -6.05 7.33 12.58
C PRO A 102 -4.61 7.37 12.04
N THR A 103 -4.35 6.71 10.92
CA THR A 103 -3.02 6.61 10.31
C THR A 103 -2.95 7.06 8.85
N ILE A 104 -4.08 7.12 8.14
CA ILE A 104 -4.11 7.65 6.77
C ILE A 104 -4.71 9.05 6.67
N SER A 105 -5.38 9.52 7.72
CA SER A 105 -5.77 10.91 7.86
C SER A 105 -4.56 11.83 7.98
N ASP A 106 -4.70 13.05 7.47
CA ASP A 106 -3.68 14.09 7.52
C ASP A 106 -3.47 14.56 8.97
N ASN A 107 -2.24 14.95 9.28
CA ASN A 107 -1.93 15.54 10.57
C ASN A 107 -1.89 17.06 10.44
N VAL A 108 -2.65 17.74 11.31
CA VAL A 108 -2.64 19.20 11.38
C VAL A 108 -1.25 19.73 11.75
N VAL A 109 -0.47 18.97 12.51
CA VAL A 109 0.88 19.35 12.95
C VAL A 109 1.92 18.36 12.38
N PRO A 110 2.76 18.81 11.42
CA PRO A 110 3.86 17.99 10.91
C PRO A 110 4.80 17.52 12.03
N GLY A 111 5.14 16.23 12.02
CA GLY A 111 6.08 15.64 12.97
C GLY A 111 5.51 15.28 14.35
N ARG A 112 4.22 15.54 14.62
CA ARG A 112 3.52 14.98 15.79
C ARG A 112 2.73 13.73 15.40
N GLU A 113 2.34 12.93 16.39
CA GLU A 113 1.37 11.87 16.16
C GLU A 113 -0.04 12.45 15.93
N THR A 114 -0.83 11.76 15.11
CA THR A 114 -2.23 12.12 14.87
C THR A 114 -3.02 12.02 16.18
N PRO A 115 -3.86 13.01 16.52
CA PRO A 115 -4.70 12.93 17.70
C PRO A 115 -5.68 11.76 17.59
N ARG A 116 -6.04 11.17 18.74
CA ARG A 116 -7.08 10.15 18.80
C ARG A 116 -8.42 10.77 18.40
N THR A 117 -9.18 10.02 17.60
CA THR A 117 -10.56 10.32 17.23
C THR A 117 -11.48 9.53 18.15
N LYS A 118 -12.39 10.25 18.83
CA LYS A 118 -13.45 9.65 19.65
C LYS A 118 -14.56 9.14 18.74
N ILE A 119 -14.99 7.91 18.97
CA ILE A 119 -16.12 7.29 18.29
C ILE A 119 -17.14 6.81 19.33
N GLN A 120 -18.41 7.01 19.01
CA GLN A 120 -19.55 6.77 19.91
C GLN A 120 -20.47 5.64 19.42
N SER A 121 -19.99 4.84 18.47
CA SER A 121 -20.75 3.77 17.83
C SER A 121 -19.87 2.53 17.69
N LEU A 122 -20.46 1.36 17.93
CA LEU A 122 -19.85 0.05 17.66
C LEU A 122 -19.49 -0.09 16.18
N GLU A 123 -20.32 0.46 15.31
CA GLU A 123 -20.17 0.40 13.86
C GLU A 123 -18.83 0.99 13.41
N TYR A 124 -18.47 2.14 13.97
CA TYR A 124 -17.19 2.78 13.67
C TYR A 124 -16.00 2.06 14.31
N ASP A 125 -16.19 1.33 15.43
CA ASP A 125 -15.13 0.48 16.00
C ASP A 125 -14.85 -0.70 15.08
N LEU A 126 -15.91 -1.29 14.51
CA LEU A 126 -15.81 -2.33 13.50
C LEU A 126 -15.14 -1.81 12.22
N PHE A 127 -15.45 -0.59 11.76
CA PHE A 127 -14.82 -0.01 10.57
C PHE A 127 -13.33 0.21 10.76
N PHE A 128 -12.90 0.71 11.92
CA PHE A 128 -11.47 0.81 12.24
C PHE A 128 -10.80 -0.55 12.30
N THR A 129 -11.47 -1.54 12.89
CA THR A 129 -10.97 -2.92 13.01
C THR A 129 -10.78 -3.56 11.63
N LEU A 130 -11.78 -3.46 10.75
CA LEU A 130 -11.74 -3.97 9.38
C LEU A 130 -10.71 -3.22 8.52
N SER A 131 -10.63 -1.89 8.65
CA SER A 131 -9.59 -1.11 7.95
C SER A 131 -8.19 -1.54 8.37
N THR A 132 -7.98 -1.76 9.68
CA THR A 132 -6.72 -2.26 10.23
C THR A 132 -6.37 -3.65 9.70
N LEU A 133 -7.37 -4.53 9.56
CA LEU A 133 -7.20 -5.85 8.95
C LEU A 133 -6.77 -5.75 7.48
N GLY A 134 -7.41 -4.89 6.69
CA GLY A 134 -7.02 -4.61 5.31
C GLY A 134 -5.58 -4.10 5.20
N TYR A 135 -5.20 -3.13 6.04
CA TYR A 135 -3.82 -2.62 6.10
C TYR A 135 -2.80 -3.68 6.48
N ALA A 136 -3.15 -4.56 7.42
CA ALA A 136 -2.28 -5.67 7.83
C ALA A 136 -2.06 -6.67 6.68
N TYR A 137 -3.11 -6.98 5.90
CA TYR A 137 -2.98 -7.82 4.71
C TYR A 137 -2.10 -7.16 3.63
N THR A 138 -2.28 -5.88 3.33
CA THR A 138 -1.39 -5.17 2.37
C THR A 138 0.06 -5.14 2.86
N SER A 139 0.28 -4.92 4.17
CA SER A 139 1.60 -4.95 4.77
C SER A 139 2.24 -6.35 4.71
N LEU A 140 1.43 -7.41 4.80
CA LEU A 140 1.90 -8.78 4.67
C LEU A 140 2.26 -9.10 3.21
N ALA A 141 1.46 -8.64 2.24
CA ALA A 141 1.80 -8.72 0.83
C ALA A 141 3.13 -8.04 0.52
N ARG A 142 3.34 -6.85 1.10
CA ARG A 142 4.60 -6.11 1.00
C ARG A 142 5.77 -6.89 1.60
N ALA A 143 5.61 -7.48 2.79
CA ALA A 143 6.63 -8.32 3.42
C ALA A 143 6.97 -9.55 2.56
N SER A 144 5.98 -10.19 1.94
CA SER A 144 6.20 -11.31 1.02
C SER A 144 6.98 -10.92 -0.24
N LEU A 145 6.82 -9.69 -0.73
CA LEU A 145 7.51 -9.19 -1.92
C LEU A 145 8.91 -8.64 -1.63
N HIS A 146 9.21 -8.28 -0.37
CA HIS A 146 10.47 -7.67 0.02
C HIS A 146 11.72 -8.42 -0.48
N PRO A 147 11.80 -9.76 -0.40
CA PRO A 147 12.96 -10.51 -0.88
C PRO A 147 13.26 -10.32 -2.38
N LEU A 148 12.26 -9.98 -3.20
CA LEU A 148 12.45 -9.78 -4.65
C LEU A 148 13.29 -8.56 -5.00
N TYR A 149 13.44 -7.62 -4.07
CA TYR A 149 14.10 -6.34 -4.30
C TYR A 149 15.44 -6.23 -3.57
N VAL A 150 15.77 -7.17 -2.69
CA VAL A 150 17.06 -7.21 -1.99
C VAL A 150 18.14 -7.62 -2.99
N ILE A 151 19.21 -6.82 -3.09
CA ILE A 151 20.28 -7.00 -4.08
C ILE A 151 21.59 -7.46 -3.44
N SER A 152 21.70 -7.40 -2.11
CA SER A 152 22.90 -7.82 -1.38
C SER A 152 23.08 -9.35 -1.26
N GLY A 153 22.04 -10.13 -1.56
CA GLY A 153 22.02 -11.58 -1.41
C GLY A 153 22.20 -12.36 -2.72
N ALA A 154 22.19 -13.70 -2.60
CA ALA A 154 22.09 -14.58 -3.75
C ALA A 154 20.74 -14.38 -4.48
N PRO A 155 20.70 -14.48 -5.82
CA PRO A 155 19.45 -14.35 -6.57
C PRO A 155 18.46 -15.44 -6.16
N LEU A 156 17.18 -15.06 -6.04
CA LEU A 156 16.10 -15.99 -5.73
C LEU A 156 15.84 -16.95 -6.88
N SER A 157 15.47 -18.19 -6.56
CA SER A 157 15.01 -19.14 -7.57
C SER A 157 13.66 -18.72 -8.17
N THR A 158 13.37 -19.19 -9.39
CA THR A 158 12.07 -18.96 -10.06
C THR A 158 10.88 -19.43 -9.21
N GLN A 159 11.06 -20.52 -8.46
CA GLN A 159 10.02 -21.08 -7.60
C GLN A 159 9.75 -20.18 -6.38
N GLU A 160 10.80 -19.68 -5.73
CA GLU A 160 10.67 -18.74 -4.60
C GLU A 160 10.02 -17.43 -5.04
N ARG A 161 10.44 -16.90 -6.20
CA ARG A 161 9.82 -15.71 -6.80
C ARG A 161 8.33 -15.91 -7.05
N THR A 162 7.96 -17.03 -7.68
CA THR A 162 6.56 -17.35 -7.97
C THR A 162 5.74 -17.48 -6.69
N THR A 163 6.31 -18.09 -5.66
CA THR A 163 5.68 -18.26 -4.34
C THR A 163 5.46 -16.92 -3.65
N ALA A 164 6.48 -16.05 -3.63
CA ALA A 164 6.38 -14.69 -3.08
C ALA A 164 5.28 -13.87 -3.75
N ILE A 165 5.25 -13.85 -5.09
CA ILE A 165 4.26 -13.09 -5.87
C ILE A 165 2.84 -13.66 -5.67
N THR A 166 2.68 -14.98 -5.68
CA THR A 166 1.38 -15.62 -5.49
C THR A 166 0.83 -15.37 -4.09
N THR A 167 1.70 -15.45 -3.07
CA THR A 167 1.34 -15.18 -1.67
C THR A 167 0.94 -13.71 -1.50
N ALA A 168 1.71 -12.78 -2.04
CA ALA A 168 1.38 -11.36 -1.99
C ALA A 168 0.08 -11.03 -2.72
N THR A 169 -0.17 -11.66 -3.87
CA THR A 169 -1.43 -11.50 -4.63
C THR A 169 -2.62 -11.94 -3.79
N LYS A 170 -2.52 -13.09 -3.10
CA LYS A 170 -3.57 -13.56 -2.19
C LYS A 170 -3.88 -12.51 -1.12
N HIS A 171 -2.86 -12.01 -0.43
CA HIS A 171 -3.06 -11.03 0.63
C HIS A 171 -3.66 -9.70 0.14
N LEU A 172 -3.30 -9.23 -1.05
CA LEU A 172 -3.92 -8.04 -1.63
C LEU A 172 -5.39 -8.26 -2.00
N LEU A 173 -5.74 -9.45 -2.49
CA LEU A 173 -7.14 -9.79 -2.76
C LEU A 173 -7.95 -9.93 -1.45
N ASP A 174 -7.34 -10.46 -0.39
CA ASP A 174 -7.94 -10.50 0.95
C ASP A 174 -8.18 -9.05 1.45
N ALA A 175 -7.19 -8.15 1.32
CA ALA A 175 -7.33 -6.73 1.67
C ALA A 175 -8.45 -6.04 0.86
N ALA A 176 -8.49 -6.28 -0.46
CA ALA A 176 -9.54 -5.73 -1.32
C ALA A 176 -10.94 -6.18 -0.90
N SER A 177 -11.09 -7.47 -0.54
CA SER A 177 -12.37 -8.02 -0.07
C SER A 177 -12.86 -7.36 1.22
N VAL A 178 -11.97 -7.18 2.20
CA VAL A 178 -12.28 -6.56 3.50
C VAL A 178 -12.70 -5.10 3.31
N HIS A 179 -11.96 -4.35 2.51
CA HIS A 179 -12.25 -2.95 2.25
C HIS A 179 -13.54 -2.77 1.43
N ASP A 180 -13.82 -3.65 0.46
CA ASP A 180 -15.08 -3.60 -0.30
C ASP A 180 -16.29 -3.95 0.58
N TYR A 181 -16.15 -4.93 1.49
CA TYR A 181 -17.18 -5.21 2.50
C TYR A 181 -17.45 -4.00 3.39
N LEU A 182 -16.40 -3.37 3.92
CA LEU A 182 -16.53 -2.15 4.72
C LEU A 182 -17.23 -1.03 3.92
N ALA A 183 -16.81 -0.79 2.68
CA ALA A 183 -17.41 0.24 1.84
C ALA A 183 -18.92 0.02 1.60
N ARG A 184 -19.35 -1.22 1.35
CA ARG A 184 -20.77 -1.56 1.20
C ARG A 184 -21.54 -1.38 2.51
N ARG A 185 -20.93 -1.74 3.64
CA ARG A 185 -21.54 -1.57 4.96
C ARG A 185 -21.70 -0.09 5.32
N ALA A 186 -20.69 0.73 5.02
CA ALA A 186 -20.73 2.16 5.22
C ALA A 186 -21.75 2.88 4.32
N GLU A 187 -22.07 2.33 3.14
CA GLU A 187 -23.09 2.85 2.23
C GLU A 187 -24.50 2.84 2.85
N ALA A 188 -24.77 1.90 3.75
CA ALA A 188 -26.05 1.81 4.46
C ALA A 188 -26.19 2.84 5.59
N LEU A 189 -25.11 3.55 5.95
CA LEU A 189 -25.13 4.53 7.04
C LEU A 189 -25.47 5.93 6.53
N SER A 190 -26.36 6.62 7.25
CA SER A 190 -26.68 8.03 7.02
C SER A 190 -25.77 9.00 7.78
N THR A 191 -24.94 8.49 8.69
CA THR A 191 -24.09 9.31 9.57
C THR A 191 -22.73 9.62 8.95
N THR A 192 -22.27 10.86 9.12
CA THR A 192 -20.94 11.27 8.66
C THR A 192 -19.85 10.60 9.51
N PRO A 193 -18.83 9.98 8.88
CA PRO A 193 -17.74 9.34 9.60
C PRO A 193 -16.92 10.38 10.39
N PRO A 194 -16.40 10.03 11.58
CA PRO A 194 -15.69 10.98 12.45
C PRO A 194 -14.27 11.31 11.95
N CYS A 195 -13.71 10.53 11.01
CA CYS A 195 -12.45 10.83 10.33
C CYS A 195 -12.42 10.18 8.94
N ALA A 196 -11.45 10.59 8.12
CA ALA A 196 -11.29 10.10 6.75
C ALA A 196 -10.92 8.61 6.67
N ASP A 197 -10.22 8.05 7.66
CA ASP A 197 -9.74 6.65 7.64
C ASP A 197 -10.88 5.63 7.45
N ILE A 198 -12.04 5.91 8.03
CA ILE A 198 -13.21 5.02 8.05
C ILE A 198 -14.36 5.55 7.19
N ALA A 199 -14.10 6.51 6.31
CA ALA A 199 -15.09 6.98 5.36
C ALA A 199 -15.36 5.93 4.26
N GLN A 200 -16.60 5.88 3.77
CA GLN A 200 -17.02 4.97 2.70
C GLN A 200 -16.13 5.12 1.44
N SER A 201 -15.88 6.36 1.02
CA SER A 201 -15.06 6.67 -0.15
C SER A 201 -13.61 6.21 0.05
N THR A 202 -13.05 6.36 1.25
CA THR A 202 -11.73 5.85 1.61
C THR A 202 -11.68 4.33 1.53
N ALA A 203 -12.64 3.63 2.13
CA ALA A 203 -12.69 2.17 2.08
C ALA A 203 -12.80 1.67 0.63
N ARG A 204 -13.66 2.29 -0.20
CA ARG A 204 -13.76 1.96 -1.62
C ARG A 204 -12.45 2.25 -2.37
N ALA A 205 -11.77 3.34 -2.04
CA ALA A 205 -10.47 3.66 -2.62
C ALA A 205 -9.40 2.63 -2.24
N MET A 206 -9.37 2.18 -0.98
CA MET A 206 -8.42 1.15 -0.53
C MET A 206 -8.69 -0.20 -1.18
N ALA A 207 -9.95 -0.57 -1.39
CA ALA A 207 -10.32 -1.77 -2.13
C ALA A 207 -9.82 -1.72 -3.58
N SER A 208 -10.04 -0.59 -4.26
CA SER A 208 -9.59 -0.36 -5.63
C SER A 208 -8.06 -0.31 -5.74
N LEU A 209 -7.36 0.31 -4.78
CA LEU A 209 -5.90 0.30 -4.72
C LEU A 209 -5.33 -1.12 -4.56
N ALA A 210 -5.85 -1.91 -3.62
CA ALA A 210 -5.40 -3.29 -3.41
C ALA A 210 -5.62 -4.15 -4.66
N LEU A 211 -6.73 -3.95 -5.38
CA LEU A 211 -7.00 -4.59 -6.67
C LEU A 211 -6.01 -4.15 -7.76
N ALA A 212 -5.67 -2.86 -7.81
CA ALA A 212 -4.68 -2.32 -8.74
C ALA A 212 -3.29 -2.95 -8.52
N GLU A 213 -2.85 -3.01 -7.26
CA GLU A 213 -1.59 -3.65 -6.85
C GLU A 213 -1.57 -5.14 -7.21
N ALA A 214 -2.66 -5.88 -6.91
CA ALA A 214 -2.79 -7.29 -7.27
C ALA A 214 -2.76 -7.53 -8.79
N THR A 215 -3.33 -6.61 -9.57
CA THR A 215 -3.33 -6.68 -11.04
C THR A 215 -1.92 -6.52 -11.59
N LEU A 216 -1.11 -5.61 -11.06
CA LEU A 216 0.31 -5.50 -11.47
C LEU A 216 1.14 -6.72 -11.06
N LEU A 217 0.82 -7.41 -9.96
CA LEU A 217 1.53 -8.62 -9.59
C LEU A 217 1.33 -9.76 -10.60
N ALA A 218 0.17 -9.83 -11.26
CA ALA A 218 -0.06 -10.78 -12.35
C ALA A 218 0.88 -10.54 -13.54
N VAL A 219 1.25 -9.27 -13.78
CA VAL A 219 2.25 -8.90 -14.79
C VAL A 219 3.67 -9.20 -14.29
N LEU A 220 4.00 -8.77 -13.07
CA LEU A 220 5.34 -8.96 -12.47
C LEU A 220 5.77 -10.43 -12.43
N LYS A 221 4.80 -11.35 -12.28
CA LYS A 221 5.04 -12.80 -12.28
C LYS A 221 5.83 -13.26 -13.50
N ASP A 222 5.43 -12.79 -14.67
CA ASP A 222 5.95 -13.23 -15.97
C ASP A 222 6.78 -12.13 -16.67
N ASP A 223 7.06 -11.02 -15.98
CA ASP A 223 7.86 -9.90 -16.47
C ASP A 223 9.36 -10.10 -16.16
N PRO A 224 10.20 -10.38 -17.17
CA PRO A 224 11.61 -10.65 -16.96
C PRO A 224 12.44 -9.37 -16.75
N TYR A 225 11.99 -8.23 -17.24
CA TYR A 225 12.83 -7.03 -17.37
C TYR A 225 13.26 -6.41 -16.04
N PRO A 226 12.40 -6.33 -15.00
CA PRO A 226 12.84 -5.86 -13.68
C PRO A 226 13.95 -6.75 -13.10
N ALA A 227 13.87 -8.08 -13.33
CA ALA A 227 14.90 -9.01 -12.86
C ALA A 227 16.25 -8.70 -13.52
N VAL A 228 16.25 -8.50 -14.84
CA VAL A 228 17.46 -8.20 -15.61
C VAL A 228 18.14 -6.92 -15.11
N VAL A 229 17.38 -5.86 -14.86
CA VAL A 229 17.92 -4.60 -14.32
C VAL A 229 18.46 -4.76 -12.90
N VAL A 230 17.83 -5.61 -12.09
CA VAL A 230 18.31 -5.92 -10.73
C VAL A 230 19.61 -6.75 -10.78
N GLN A 231 19.68 -7.76 -11.66
CA GLN A 231 20.86 -8.61 -11.83
C GLN A 231 22.08 -7.81 -12.30
N ASP A 232 21.90 -6.88 -13.26
CA ASP A 232 22.98 -5.99 -13.75
C ASP A 232 23.63 -5.15 -12.63
N ARG A 233 22.93 -4.99 -11.51
CA ARG A 233 23.37 -4.19 -10.35
C ARG A 233 23.80 -5.05 -9.16
N ASN A 234 23.65 -6.37 -9.23
CA ASN A 234 24.04 -7.28 -8.16
C ASN A 234 25.50 -7.71 -8.36
N ASP A 235 26.40 -7.14 -7.55
CA ASP A 235 27.84 -7.47 -7.58
C ASP A 235 28.13 -8.97 -7.30
N ASN A 236 27.19 -9.68 -6.68
CA ASN A 236 27.31 -11.10 -6.38
C ASN A 236 26.79 -12.01 -7.51
N ASP A 237 26.07 -11.46 -8.49
CA ASP A 237 25.58 -12.23 -9.64
C ASP A 237 26.69 -12.37 -10.68
N ARG A 238 27.18 -13.61 -10.87
CA ARG A 238 28.23 -13.96 -11.82
C ARG A 238 27.68 -14.69 -13.05
N GLU A 239 26.35 -14.81 -13.18
CA GLU A 239 25.73 -15.59 -14.26
C GLU A 239 26.05 -15.02 -15.65
N TRP A 240 26.09 -13.68 -15.74
CA TRP A 240 26.48 -12.96 -16.96
C TRP A 240 27.88 -13.32 -17.47
N MET A 241 28.78 -13.81 -16.60
CA MET A 241 30.15 -14.14 -16.98
C MET A 241 30.23 -15.38 -17.89
N TYR A 242 29.20 -16.24 -17.89
CA TYR A 242 29.19 -17.48 -18.67
C TYR A 242 27.95 -17.64 -19.55
N LYS A 243 26.86 -16.88 -19.33
CA LYS A 243 25.68 -16.86 -20.20
C LYS A 243 25.05 -15.46 -20.23
N ALA A 244 24.74 -14.96 -21.43
CA ALA A 244 23.92 -13.74 -21.55
C ALA A 244 22.49 -14.01 -21.03
N PRO A 245 21.86 -13.06 -20.30
CA PRO A 245 20.49 -13.22 -19.83
C PRO A 245 19.52 -13.52 -20.97
N GLU A 246 18.85 -14.67 -20.89
CA GLU A 246 17.85 -15.08 -21.88
C GLU A 246 16.50 -14.48 -21.48
N ILE A 247 16.03 -13.49 -22.23
CA ILE A 247 14.75 -12.82 -21.97
C ILE A 247 13.63 -13.61 -22.66
N PRO A 248 12.73 -14.28 -21.91
CA PRO A 248 11.64 -15.04 -22.51
C PRO A 248 10.68 -14.12 -23.27
N LYS A 249 10.06 -14.63 -24.33
CA LYS A 249 8.99 -13.93 -25.04
C LYS A 249 7.80 -13.74 -24.09
N VAL A 250 7.35 -12.50 -23.95
CA VAL A 250 6.23 -12.13 -23.09
C VAL A 250 4.95 -11.96 -23.92
N ARG A 251 3.80 -12.10 -23.25
CA ARG A 251 2.49 -11.75 -23.82
C ARG A 251 2.31 -10.23 -23.77
N ALA A 252 3.16 -9.51 -24.51
CA ALA A 252 3.37 -8.07 -24.39
C ALA A 252 2.05 -7.27 -24.45
N HIS A 253 1.26 -7.48 -25.50
CA HIS A 253 -0.04 -6.81 -25.63
C HIS A 253 -1.01 -7.07 -24.46
N LEU A 254 -1.08 -8.32 -23.95
CA LEU A 254 -1.92 -8.65 -22.79
C LEU A 254 -1.43 -7.91 -21.54
N PHE A 255 -0.12 -7.93 -21.28
CA PHE A 255 0.47 -7.25 -20.12
C PHE A 255 0.27 -5.74 -20.19
N ALA A 256 0.36 -5.14 -21.38
CA ALA A 256 0.05 -3.74 -21.56
C ALA A 256 -1.39 -3.42 -21.11
N ARG A 257 -2.36 -4.25 -21.51
CA ARG A 257 -3.77 -4.08 -21.11
C ARG A 257 -4.01 -4.34 -19.62
N LEU A 258 -3.31 -5.28 -18.99
CA LEU A 258 -3.37 -5.48 -17.53
C LEU A 258 -2.80 -4.27 -16.78
N CYS A 259 -1.70 -3.68 -17.26
CA CYS A 259 -1.13 -2.47 -16.69
C CYS A 259 -2.07 -1.26 -16.82
N LEU A 260 -2.79 -1.14 -17.93
CA LEU A 260 -3.83 -0.10 -18.07
C LEU A 260 -5.00 -0.32 -17.11
N ALA A 261 -5.47 -1.56 -16.92
CA ALA A 261 -6.51 -1.85 -15.91
C ALA A 261 -6.04 -1.47 -14.49
N ALA A 262 -4.79 -1.78 -14.13
CA ALA A 262 -4.22 -1.34 -12.86
C ALA A 262 -4.16 0.19 -12.74
N ALA A 263 -3.85 0.90 -13.82
CA ALA A 263 -3.88 2.36 -13.85
C ALA A 263 -5.32 2.91 -13.66
N ASP A 264 -6.32 2.28 -14.27
CA ASP A 264 -7.72 2.69 -14.16
C ASP A 264 -8.24 2.51 -12.72
N HIS A 265 -7.92 1.38 -12.06
CA HIS A 265 -8.22 1.19 -10.64
C HIS A 265 -7.52 2.22 -9.75
N ALA A 266 -6.24 2.49 -10.00
CA ALA A 266 -5.52 3.53 -9.24
C ALA A 266 -6.10 4.93 -9.46
N ALA A 267 -6.58 5.24 -10.68
CA ALA A 267 -7.28 6.48 -10.99
C ALA A 267 -8.62 6.57 -10.24
N GLN A 268 -9.38 5.48 -10.20
CA GLN A 268 -10.61 5.38 -9.42
C GLN A 268 -10.33 5.64 -7.93
N ALA A 269 -9.33 4.96 -7.35
CA ALA A 269 -8.92 5.17 -5.96
C ALA A 269 -8.51 6.62 -5.69
N SER A 270 -7.70 7.23 -6.56
CA SER A 270 -7.31 8.64 -6.46
C SER A 270 -8.51 9.59 -6.49
N SER A 271 -9.47 9.38 -7.41
CA SER A 271 -10.67 10.21 -7.51
C SER A 271 -11.55 10.13 -6.25
N LEU A 272 -11.69 8.94 -5.68
CA LEU A 272 -12.43 8.71 -4.43
C LEU A 272 -11.76 9.41 -3.25
N CYS A 273 -10.44 9.32 -3.15
CA CYS A 273 -9.66 10.02 -2.13
C CYS A 273 -9.75 11.55 -2.26
N GLN A 274 -9.74 12.09 -3.48
CA GLN A 274 -9.86 13.54 -3.74
C GLN A 274 -11.25 14.11 -3.46
N SER A 275 -12.29 13.27 -3.47
CA SER A 275 -13.66 13.67 -3.10
C SER A 275 -13.77 14.05 -1.61
N ILE A 276 -12.83 13.58 -0.78
CA ILE A 276 -12.78 13.84 0.66
C ILE A 276 -12.18 15.22 0.87
N ARG A 277 -13.05 16.23 0.98
CA ARG A 277 -12.68 17.62 1.27
C ARG A 277 -12.68 17.84 2.77
N GLY A 278 -11.55 18.30 3.32
CA GLY A 278 -11.44 18.57 4.75
C GLY A 278 -10.09 19.14 5.16
N LYS A 279 -9.92 19.36 6.47
CA LYS A 279 -8.64 19.69 7.10
C LYS A 279 -8.37 18.70 8.23
N GLY A 280 -7.10 18.41 8.53
CA GLY A 280 -6.73 17.49 9.61
C GLY A 280 -7.30 16.09 9.42
N THR A 281 -7.96 15.56 10.44
CA THR A 281 -8.51 14.19 10.46
C THR A 281 -9.61 13.93 9.43
N SER A 282 -10.14 14.97 8.78
CA SER A 282 -11.11 14.87 7.69
C SER A 282 -10.48 14.92 6.30
N LYS A 283 -9.15 15.00 6.19
CA LYS A 283 -8.39 14.95 4.94
C LYS A 283 -7.49 13.71 4.97
N LEU A 284 -7.21 13.10 3.83
CA LEU A 284 -6.19 12.06 3.72
C LEU A 284 -4.78 12.67 3.64
N ASN A 285 -3.78 11.94 4.12
CA ASN A 285 -2.39 12.37 4.09
C ASN A 285 -1.85 12.45 2.65
N ASP A 286 -0.92 13.38 2.44
CA ASP A 286 -0.39 13.66 1.10
C ASP A 286 0.50 12.53 0.56
N ASP A 287 1.08 11.70 1.44
CA ASP A 287 1.94 10.57 1.04
C ASP A 287 1.14 9.48 0.32
N LEU A 288 -0.06 9.14 0.81
CA LEU A 288 -0.96 8.20 0.15
C LEU A 288 -1.47 8.75 -1.19
N LEU A 289 -1.85 10.03 -1.24
CA LEU A 289 -2.31 10.68 -2.46
C LEU A 289 -1.22 10.72 -3.53
N ARG A 290 0.02 11.03 -3.13
CA ARG A 290 1.19 10.99 -4.03
C ARG A 290 1.45 9.57 -4.51
N TYR A 291 1.41 8.59 -3.61
CA TYR A 291 1.60 7.19 -3.98
C TYR A 291 0.57 6.71 -5.01
N LEU A 292 -0.71 7.04 -4.83
CA LEU A 292 -1.78 6.68 -5.78
C LEU A 292 -1.51 7.22 -7.18
N GLU A 293 -1.08 8.48 -7.26
CA GLU A 293 -0.78 9.13 -8.54
C GLU A 293 0.51 8.58 -9.18
N ASP A 294 1.55 8.34 -8.39
CA ASP A 294 2.78 7.70 -8.85
C ASP A 294 2.52 6.26 -9.30
N PHE A 295 1.64 5.52 -8.61
CA PHE A 295 1.24 4.16 -9.00
C PHE A 295 0.47 4.16 -10.32
N ARG A 296 -0.47 5.10 -10.49
CA ARG A 296 -1.22 5.30 -11.74
C ARG A 296 -0.28 5.58 -12.92
N LYS A 297 0.65 6.53 -12.76
CA LYS A 297 1.67 6.88 -13.77
C LYS A 297 2.60 5.70 -14.08
N THR A 298 3.08 5.02 -13.05
CA THR A 298 3.96 3.85 -13.20
C THR A 298 3.26 2.72 -13.95
N SER A 299 1.97 2.49 -13.68
CA SER A 299 1.17 1.51 -14.38
C SER A 299 1.00 1.87 -15.86
N ARG A 300 0.74 3.14 -16.19
CA ARG A 300 0.68 3.62 -17.59
C ARG A 300 2.03 3.51 -18.31
N ALA A 301 3.13 3.83 -17.62
CA ALA A 301 4.48 3.69 -18.17
C ALA A 301 4.81 2.23 -18.48
N LYS A 302 4.46 1.30 -17.59
CA LYS A 302 4.57 -0.15 -17.83
C LYS A 302 3.78 -0.59 -19.05
N ALA A 303 2.56 -0.08 -19.22
CA ALA A 303 1.76 -0.36 -20.40
C ALA A 303 2.45 0.11 -21.68
N CYS A 304 2.97 1.34 -21.69
CA CYS A 304 3.75 1.88 -22.80
C CYS A 304 4.97 1.00 -23.11
N ARG A 305 5.74 0.59 -22.08
CA ARG A 305 6.86 -0.33 -22.25
C ARG A 305 6.44 -1.63 -22.93
N PHE A 306 5.34 -2.23 -22.52
CA PHE A 306 4.85 -3.46 -23.13
C PHE A 306 4.31 -3.28 -24.56
N PHE A 307 3.68 -2.16 -24.89
CA PHE A 307 3.39 -1.83 -26.29
C PHE A 307 4.67 -1.64 -27.11
N GLY A 308 5.71 -1.08 -26.52
CA GLY A 308 7.02 -0.97 -27.14
C GLY A 308 7.63 -2.35 -27.44
N ILE A 309 7.55 -3.28 -26.48
CA ILE A 309 8.00 -4.67 -26.66
C ILE A 309 7.18 -5.37 -27.77
N ASP A 310 5.87 -5.19 -27.80
CA ASP A 310 4.99 -5.76 -28.83
C ASP A 310 5.34 -5.24 -30.24
N ALA A 311 5.63 -3.94 -30.35
CA ALA A 311 6.08 -3.32 -31.58
C ALA A 311 7.47 -3.84 -32.02
N GLU A 312 8.41 -4.01 -31.08
CA GLU A 312 9.73 -4.54 -31.39
C GLU A 312 9.67 -6.01 -31.85
N LEU A 313 8.84 -6.83 -31.21
CA LEU A 313 8.57 -8.21 -31.66
C LEU A 313 7.98 -8.26 -33.08
N SER A 314 7.37 -7.16 -33.52
CA SER A 314 6.83 -6.97 -34.87
C SER A 314 7.82 -6.27 -35.83
N ASN A 315 9.10 -6.14 -35.46
CA ASN A 315 10.16 -5.45 -36.19
C ASN A 315 9.90 -3.94 -36.43
N GLN A 316 9.09 -3.31 -35.58
CA GLN A 316 8.78 -1.88 -35.65
C GLN A 316 9.56 -1.10 -34.56
N THR A 317 10.89 -1.11 -34.64
CA THR A 317 11.79 -0.48 -33.65
C THR A 317 11.53 1.03 -33.49
N GLY A 318 11.11 1.74 -34.55
CA GLY A 318 10.74 3.15 -34.46
C GLY A 318 9.52 3.37 -33.55
N ASN A 319 8.48 2.55 -33.72
CA ASN A 319 7.30 2.55 -32.85
C ASN A 319 7.64 2.11 -31.42
N ALA A 320 8.54 1.13 -31.28
CA ALA A 320 9.00 0.66 -29.98
C ALA A 320 9.65 1.79 -29.17
N LEU A 321 10.57 2.55 -29.78
CA LEU A 321 11.19 3.73 -29.18
C LEU A 321 10.17 4.83 -28.86
N GLY A 322 9.20 5.05 -29.74
CA GLY A 322 8.12 6.01 -29.50
C GLY A 322 7.33 5.68 -28.22
N TRP A 323 6.98 4.40 -28.04
CA TRP A 323 6.29 3.93 -26.83
C TRP A 323 7.14 4.07 -25.56
N LEU A 324 8.44 3.78 -25.62
CA LEU A 324 9.33 4.00 -24.47
C LEU A 324 9.37 5.48 -24.06
N ARG A 325 9.42 6.40 -25.02
CA ARG A 325 9.35 7.85 -24.77
C ARG A 325 8.02 8.27 -24.17
N CYS A 326 6.90 7.67 -24.61
CA CYS A 326 5.60 7.86 -23.96
C CYS A 326 5.66 7.43 -22.49
N GLY A 327 6.27 6.28 -22.21
CA GLY A 327 6.45 5.77 -20.85
C GLY A 327 7.26 6.72 -19.97
N LEU A 328 8.39 7.24 -20.46
CA LEU A 328 9.18 8.25 -19.74
C LEU A 328 8.38 9.53 -19.47
N GLN A 329 7.61 10.00 -20.45
CA GLN A 329 6.74 11.17 -20.28
C GLN A 329 5.67 10.95 -19.21
N GLU A 330 5.04 9.77 -19.17
CA GLU A 330 4.07 9.40 -18.12
C GLU A 330 4.71 9.42 -16.72
N LEU A 331 5.98 9.00 -16.61
CA LEU A 331 6.76 9.10 -15.37
C LEU A 331 7.22 10.54 -15.06
N GLY A 332 6.99 11.51 -15.95
CA GLY A 332 7.46 12.89 -15.82
C GLY A 332 8.96 13.03 -16.01
N ILE A 333 9.57 12.15 -16.82
CA ILE A 333 10.98 12.18 -17.19
C ILE A 333 11.08 12.71 -18.60
N GLU A 334 11.67 13.89 -18.75
CA GLU A 334 11.86 14.48 -20.07
C GLU A 334 12.93 13.71 -20.86
N PRO A 335 12.71 13.46 -22.16
CA PRO A 335 13.70 12.83 -23.01
C PRO A 335 14.96 13.70 -23.06
N LYS A 336 16.13 13.10 -22.85
CA LYS A 336 17.40 13.81 -22.95
C LYS A 336 17.65 14.17 -24.41
N GLU A 337 17.37 15.41 -24.80
CA GLU A 337 18.05 15.98 -25.95
C GLU A 337 19.55 15.94 -25.69
N ALA A 338 20.35 15.52 -26.67
CA ALA A 338 21.80 15.38 -26.58
C ALA A 338 22.55 16.73 -26.47
N LYS A 339 22.03 17.69 -25.69
CA LYS A 339 22.75 18.91 -25.32
C LYS A 339 23.58 18.65 -24.08
N LYS A 340 24.88 18.94 -24.19
CA LYS A 340 25.90 18.91 -23.14
C LYS A 340 25.46 19.74 -21.92
N GLY A 341 24.75 19.11 -20.98
CA GLY A 341 24.26 19.72 -19.75
C GLY A 341 24.58 18.85 -18.52
N LEU A 342 25.75 19.11 -17.93
CA LEU A 342 26.22 18.86 -16.56
C LEU A 342 25.76 17.60 -15.77
N SER A 343 26.78 16.80 -15.46
CA SER A 343 26.96 15.70 -14.48
C SER A 343 26.10 15.67 -13.18
N LEU A 344 25.54 16.79 -12.72
CA LEU A 344 24.83 16.88 -11.43
C LEU A 344 23.50 16.13 -11.41
N SER A 345 22.78 16.05 -12.54
CA SER A 345 21.52 15.28 -12.64
C SER A 345 21.76 13.78 -12.50
N ARG A 346 22.86 13.27 -13.10
CA ARG A 346 23.28 11.87 -12.95
C ARG A 346 23.69 11.57 -11.51
N MET A 347 24.48 12.45 -10.88
CA MET A 347 24.83 12.30 -9.46
C MET A 347 23.61 12.32 -8.53
N LYS A 348 22.62 13.19 -8.76
CA LYS A 348 21.38 13.22 -7.95
C LYS A 348 20.56 11.94 -8.13
N LYS A 349 20.48 11.44 -9.35
CA LYS A 349 19.82 10.17 -9.68
C LYS A 349 20.53 9.01 -8.98
N ASP A 350 21.84 8.85 -9.17
CA ASP A 350 22.65 7.80 -8.53
C ASP A 350 22.56 7.86 -7.00
N TRP A 351 22.49 9.06 -6.42
CA TRP A 351 22.32 9.23 -4.98
C TRP A 351 20.93 8.83 -4.49
N SER A 352 19.88 9.21 -5.23
CA SER A 352 18.50 8.81 -4.94
C SER A 352 18.34 7.28 -5.04
N GLU A 353 18.95 6.68 -6.05
CA GLU A 353 18.96 5.25 -6.28
C GLU A 353 19.64 4.48 -5.15
N ARG A 354 20.87 4.88 -4.77
CA ARG A 354 21.57 4.29 -3.63
C ARG A 354 20.80 4.43 -2.32
N ARG A 355 20.06 5.53 -2.16
CA ARG A 355 19.22 5.75 -0.97
C ARG A 355 18.03 4.79 -0.95
N GLU A 356 17.41 4.55 -2.11
CA GLU A 356 16.32 3.60 -2.24
C GLU A 356 16.79 2.17 -2.03
N ASP A 357 17.94 1.78 -2.60
CA ASP A 357 18.53 0.46 -2.36
C ASP A 357 18.80 0.25 -0.87
N LYS A 358 19.37 1.26 -0.20
CA LYS A 358 19.61 1.21 1.25
C LYS A 358 18.32 1.08 2.07
N LYS A 359 17.20 1.67 1.61
CA LYS A 359 15.89 1.52 2.25
C LYS A 359 15.33 0.11 2.03
N ILE A 360 15.47 -0.43 0.82
CA ILE A 360 15.09 -1.80 0.48
C ILE A 360 15.88 -2.77 1.37
N GLU A 361 17.20 -2.66 1.42
CA GLU A 361 18.06 -3.51 2.27
C GLU A 361 17.68 -3.46 3.76
N ARG A 362 17.24 -2.28 4.24
CA ARG A 362 16.78 -2.10 5.62
C ARG A 362 15.33 -2.50 5.86
N GLY A 363 14.56 -2.79 4.80
CA GLY A 363 13.12 -2.99 4.86
C GLY A 363 12.32 -1.77 5.33
N THR A 364 12.88 -0.55 5.23
CA THR A 364 12.28 0.68 5.78
C THR A 364 11.87 1.65 4.68
N ASN A 365 10.58 1.98 4.59
CA ASN A 365 10.05 3.03 3.69
C ASN A 365 10.43 2.87 2.21
N TRP A 366 10.60 1.63 1.74
CA TRP A 366 10.90 1.30 0.35
C TRP A 366 9.64 1.37 -0.54
N GLY A 367 9.76 1.58 -1.84
CA GLY A 367 8.61 1.58 -2.74
C GLY A 367 7.59 2.70 -2.49
N SER A 368 8.01 3.77 -1.81
CA SER A 368 7.23 5.00 -1.63
C SER A 368 6.94 5.73 -2.95
N ASP A 369 7.71 5.40 -3.99
CA ASP A 369 7.59 5.92 -5.36
C ASP A 369 6.72 5.02 -6.26
N ALA A 370 6.01 4.05 -5.68
CA ALA A 370 5.19 3.06 -6.39
C ALA A 370 5.92 2.24 -7.47
N GLY A 371 7.27 2.17 -7.44
CA GLY A 371 8.08 1.47 -8.44
C GLY A 371 8.46 2.31 -9.65
N LYS A 372 8.29 3.64 -9.57
CA LYS A 372 8.69 4.60 -10.60
C LYS A 372 10.17 4.48 -10.98
N LEU A 373 11.07 4.38 -10.00
CA LEU A 373 12.51 4.27 -10.24
C LEU A 373 12.87 2.97 -10.96
N GLU A 374 12.32 1.85 -10.50
CA GLU A 374 12.50 0.53 -11.13
C GLU A 374 12.02 0.56 -12.59
N GLU A 375 10.83 1.11 -12.86
CA GLU A 375 10.30 1.17 -14.21
C GLU A 375 11.12 2.10 -15.12
N THR A 376 11.59 3.23 -14.59
CA THR A 376 12.50 4.14 -15.31
C THR A 376 13.73 3.42 -15.80
N ARG A 377 14.38 2.64 -14.94
CA ARG A 377 15.60 1.90 -15.29
C ARG A 377 15.35 0.90 -16.42
N VAL A 378 14.22 0.18 -16.36
CA VAL A 378 13.87 -0.76 -17.43
C VAL A 378 13.66 -0.03 -18.76
N ILE A 379 12.90 1.07 -18.76
CA ILE A 379 12.63 1.83 -19.98
C ILE A 379 13.92 2.41 -20.56
N GLU A 380 14.81 2.98 -19.74
CA GLU A 380 16.10 3.52 -20.20
C GLU A 380 17.03 2.42 -20.75
N MET A 381 17.08 1.24 -20.12
CA MET A 381 17.84 0.09 -20.62
C MET A 381 17.35 -0.32 -22.02
N LEU A 382 16.02 -0.43 -22.20
CA LEU A 382 15.42 -0.79 -23.49
C LEU A 382 15.62 0.32 -24.53
N GLU A 383 15.48 1.59 -24.15
CA GLU A 383 15.66 2.74 -25.03
C GLU A 383 17.11 2.78 -25.54
N ALA A 384 18.09 2.62 -24.66
CA ALA A 384 19.50 2.58 -25.04
C ALA A 384 19.82 1.42 -25.98
N LYS A 385 19.22 0.23 -25.74
CA LYS A 385 19.38 -0.94 -26.61
C LYS A 385 18.77 -0.68 -27.99
N TRP A 386 17.50 -0.28 -28.05
CA TRP A 386 16.78 -0.16 -29.32
C TRP A 386 17.20 1.08 -30.12
N THR A 387 17.70 2.13 -29.47
CA THR A 387 18.30 3.29 -30.17
C THR A 387 19.54 2.83 -30.95
N LYS A 388 20.44 2.06 -30.31
CA LYS A 388 21.61 1.50 -31.01
C LYS A 388 21.19 0.63 -32.21
N VAL A 389 20.17 -0.21 -32.04
CA VAL A 389 19.66 -1.06 -33.13
C VAL A 389 19.09 -0.21 -34.28
N ASN A 390 18.31 0.82 -33.98
CA ASN A 390 17.69 1.70 -34.99
C ASN A 390 18.70 2.60 -35.72
N ASP A 391 19.79 2.97 -35.03
CA ASP A 391 20.86 3.82 -35.57
C ASP A 391 21.97 3.02 -36.27
N THR A 392 21.94 1.68 -36.19
CA THR A 392 22.94 0.83 -36.85
C THR A 392 22.67 0.73 -38.35
N VAL A 393 23.62 1.20 -39.16
CA VAL A 393 23.66 0.97 -40.61
C VAL A 393 24.16 -0.45 -40.87
N TYR A 394 23.34 -1.30 -41.49
CA TYR A 394 23.78 -2.63 -41.92
C TYR A 394 24.57 -2.51 -43.22
N PHE A 395 25.87 -2.84 -43.19
CA PHE A 395 26.66 -3.07 -44.40
C PHE A 395 26.60 -4.58 -44.71
N PRO A 396 25.88 -5.02 -45.76
CA PRO A 396 25.85 -6.43 -46.11
C PRO A 396 27.26 -6.90 -46.48
N VAL A 397 27.77 -7.88 -45.75
CA VAL A 397 29.12 -8.48 -45.91
C VAL A 397 29.28 -9.25 -47.24
N PHE A 398 28.27 -9.26 -48.10
CA PHE A 398 28.28 -9.94 -49.41
C PHE A 398 28.85 -9.11 -50.58
N LEU A 399 29.50 -7.97 -50.31
CA LEU A 399 30.11 -7.12 -51.34
C LEU A 399 31.64 -7.29 -51.51
N TYR A 400 32.26 -8.28 -50.86
CA TYR A 400 33.72 -8.46 -50.95
C TYR A 400 34.25 -9.15 -52.23
N LEU A 401 33.42 -9.42 -53.25
CA LEU A 401 33.88 -10.14 -54.45
C LEU A 401 33.56 -9.52 -55.82
N VAL A 402 32.98 -8.31 -55.91
CA VAL A 402 32.83 -7.62 -57.20
C VAL A 402 32.96 -6.10 -57.02
N PRO A 403 33.96 -5.42 -57.63
CA PRO A 403 34.03 -3.97 -57.62
C PRO A 403 33.17 -3.43 -58.78
N ILE A 404 31.85 -3.38 -58.61
CA ILE A 404 30.95 -2.67 -59.52
C ILE A 404 29.93 -1.86 -58.71
N ILE A 405 30.09 -0.54 -58.84
CA ILE A 405 29.17 0.58 -58.59
C ILE A 405 27.71 0.15 -58.34
N ILE A 406 27.29 0.11 -57.06
CA ILE A 406 25.91 0.44 -56.65
C ILE A 406 26.02 1.20 -55.31
N ALA A 407 25.92 2.53 -55.38
CA ALA A 407 25.85 3.39 -54.19
C ALA A 407 24.43 3.49 -53.61
N ASP A 408 23.46 2.74 -54.16
CA ASP A 408 22.04 2.84 -53.83
C ASP A 408 21.52 1.78 -52.85
N ASP A 409 22.33 0.77 -52.46
CA ASP A 409 21.91 -0.33 -51.57
C ASP A 409 22.52 -0.26 -50.15
N VAL A 410 22.81 0.94 -49.64
CA VAL A 410 22.96 1.14 -48.19
C VAL A 410 21.56 1.23 -47.58
N GLN A 411 20.98 0.08 -47.20
CA GLN A 411 19.67 0.05 -46.57
C GLN A 411 19.78 0.55 -45.12
N MET A 412 19.52 1.84 -44.90
CA MET A 412 19.35 2.38 -43.55
C MET A 412 18.07 1.80 -42.95
N LEU A 413 18.22 0.95 -41.92
CA LEU A 413 17.11 0.40 -41.11
C LEU A 413 16.53 1.44 -40.13
N THR A 414 16.93 2.70 -40.22
CA THR A 414 16.47 3.78 -39.35
C THR A 414 14.98 4.03 -39.57
N GLN A 415 14.18 3.56 -38.63
CA GLN A 415 12.74 3.79 -38.63
C GLN A 415 12.44 5.14 -37.97
N ALA A 416 11.49 5.87 -38.55
CA ALA A 416 10.99 7.10 -37.97
C ALA A 416 10.30 6.81 -36.63
N ILE A 417 10.59 7.64 -35.63
CA ILE A 417 9.96 7.55 -34.31
C ILE A 417 8.68 8.39 -34.34
N PRO A 418 7.50 7.80 -34.13
CA PRO A 418 6.24 8.54 -34.18
C PRO A 418 6.14 9.57 -33.04
N PRO A 419 5.36 10.66 -33.22
CA PRO A 419 5.08 11.61 -32.15
C PRO A 419 4.33 10.96 -30.98
N ILE A 420 4.65 11.37 -29.75
CA ILE A 420 4.05 10.83 -28.53
C ILE A 420 2.52 10.99 -28.51
N ALA A 421 2.01 12.15 -28.97
CA ALA A 421 0.57 12.42 -29.02
C ALA A 421 -0.19 11.40 -29.87
N THR A 422 0.40 10.95 -30.99
CA THR A 422 -0.19 9.93 -31.87
C THR A 422 -0.31 8.59 -31.14
N LEU A 423 0.75 8.17 -30.44
CA LEU A 423 0.74 6.89 -29.72
C LEU A 423 -0.22 6.92 -28.52
N LEU A 424 -0.21 7.97 -27.71
CA LEU A 424 -1.12 8.09 -26.56
C LEU A 424 -2.60 8.07 -26.97
N SER A 425 -2.93 8.64 -28.14
CA SER A 425 -4.30 8.60 -28.68
C SER A 425 -4.76 7.19 -29.10
N SER A 426 -3.81 6.26 -29.28
CA SER A 426 -4.08 4.87 -29.70
C SER A 426 -4.19 3.88 -28.54
N LEU A 427 -4.10 4.35 -27.28
CA LEU A 427 -4.15 3.48 -26.10
C LEU A 427 -5.52 2.77 -26.02
N PRO A 428 -5.54 1.43 -25.99
CA PRO A 428 -6.77 0.67 -25.78
C PRO A 428 -7.23 0.74 -24.32
N SER A 429 -8.44 0.27 -24.03
CA SER A 429 -8.89 0.10 -22.64
C SER A 429 -8.16 -1.04 -21.93
N GLY A 430 -8.06 -0.91 -20.60
CA GLY A 430 -7.58 -1.96 -19.72
C GLY A 430 -8.33 -3.28 -19.87
N ARG A 431 -7.73 -4.35 -19.35
CA ARG A 431 -8.38 -5.66 -19.21
C ARG A 431 -8.22 -6.15 -17.78
N ASP A 432 -9.32 -6.37 -17.09
CA ASP A 432 -9.30 -6.94 -15.75
C ASP A 432 -8.95 -8.43 -15.76
N ILE A 433 -8.27 -8.85 -14.70
CA ILE A 433 -7.91 -10.26 -14.43
C ILE A 433 -8.48 -10.76 -13.10
N HIS A 434 -8.66 -9.86 -12.13
CA HIS A 434 -9.13 -10.18 -10.79
C HIS A 434 -10.56 -9.68 -10.61
N ILE A 435 -11.33 -10.44 -9.84
CA ILE A 435 -12.64 -10.05 -9.35
C ILE A 435 -12.57 -10.10 -7.83
N ILE A 436 -13.00 -9.02 -7.16
CA ILE A 436 -13.04 -8.99 -5.70
C ILE A 436 -14.07 -10.01 -5.23
N LYS A 437 -13.60 -11.04 -4.52
CA LYS A 437 -14.48 -12.01 -3.88
C LYS A 437 -15.15 -11.37 -2.66
N PRO A 438 -16.42 -11.67 -2.37
CA PRO A 438 -17.06 -11.23 -1.14
C PRO A 438 -16.24 -11.67 0.08
N TYR A 439 -16.06 -10.76 1.04
CA TYR A 439 -15.41 -11.07 2.29
C TYR A 439 -16.20 -12.12 3.07
N GLN A 440 -15.52 -13.17 3.52
CA GLN A 440 -16.10 -14.18 4.39
C GLN A 440 -15.94 -13.72 5.84
N LEU A 441 -17.06 -13.37 6.47
CA LEU A 441 -17.06 -12.92 7.85
C LEU A 441 -16.65 -14.07 8.79
N PRO A 442 -15.71 -13.86 9.72
CA PRO A 442 -15.53 -14.77 10.84
C PRO A 442 -16.79 -14.79 11.69
N GLU A 443 -17.22 -15.98 12.09
CA GLU A 443 -18.42 -16.17 12.90
C GLU A 443 -18.07 -16.91 14.19
N LEU A 444 -18.82 -16.63 15.25
CA LEU A 444 -18.71 -17.39 16.49
C LEU A 444 -19.30 -18.79 16.27
N SER A 445 -18.61 -19.81 16.77
CA SER A 445 -19.18 -21.15 16.77
C SER A 445 -20.40 -21.20 17.68
N ARG A 446 -21.38 -22.06 17.35
CA ARG A 446 -22.56 -22.29 18.18
C ARG A 446 -22.18 -22.64 19.63
N GLN A 447 -21.16 -23.49 19.82
CA GLN A 447 -20.65 -23.85 21.15
C GLN A 447 -20.10 -22.64 21.91
N SER A 448 -19.45 -21.70 21.22
CA SER A 448 -18.97 -20.44 21.81
C SER A 448 -20.13 -19.53 22.23
N LEU A 449 -21.21 -19.47 21.45
CA LEU A 449 -22.42 -18.73 21.83
C LEU A 449 -23.12 -19.38 23.03
N GLU A 450 -23.33 -20.70 22.98
CA GLU A 450 -23.96 -21.47 24.06
C GLU A 450 -23.22 -21.32 25.39
N SER A 451 -21.88 -21.32 25.38
CA SER A 451 -21.08 -21.13 26.59
C SER A 451 -21.20 -19.72 27.19
N MET A 452 -21.59 -18.72 26.40
CA MET A 452 -21.76 -17.33 26.85
C MET A 452 -23.13 -17.02 27.45
N ARG A 453 -24.04 -18.00 27.50
CA ARG A 453 -25.34 -17.88 28.19
C ARG A 453 -25.20 -17.90 29.72
N THR A 454 -24.04 -18.31 30.22
CA THR A 454 -23.73 -18.22 31.64
C THR A 454 -23.41 -16.79 32.04
N VAL A 455 -23.76 -16.42 33.26
CA VAL A 455 -23.37 -15.13 33.84
C VAL A 455 -21.86 -15.15 34.10
N PRO A 456 -21.12 -14.09 33.73
CA PRO A 456 -19.71 -14.00 34.04
C PRO A 456 -19.41 -14.15 35.54
N ASP A 457 -18.44 -14.98 35.88
CA ASP A 457 -17.91 -15.07 37.25
C ASP A 457 -17.16 -13.80 37.68
N ARG A 458 -16.79 -12.94 36.73
CA ARG A 458 -16.05 -11.70 36.96
C ARG A 458 -16.71 -10.54 36.23
N LEU A 459 -16.81 -9.40 36.90
CA LEU A 459 -17.14 -8.14 36.26
C LEU A 459 -15.96 -7.69 35.39
N ASP A 460 -16.28 -6.98 34.33
CA ASP A 460 -15.34 -6.40 33.36
C ASP A 460 -14.62 -5.16 33.93
N ASP A 461 -14.16 -5.26 35.18
CA ASP A 461 -13.53 -4.16 35.90
C ASP A 461 -12.04 -4.09 35.53
N TYR A 462 -11.78 -3.67 34.29
CA TYR A 462 -10.49 -3.08 33.90
C TYR A 462 -10.43 -1.62 34.37
N GLY A 463 -10.88 -1.34 35.60
CA GLY A 463 -10.87 -0.04 36.28
C GLY A 463 -9.48 0.44 36.68
N GLY A 464 -8.52 0.33 35.77
CA GLY A 464 -7.25 1.02 35.83
C GLY A 464 -7.05 1.72 34.50
N GLU A 465 -7.26 3.03 34.48
CA GLU A 465 -6.48 3.90 33.60
C GLU A 465 -5.01 3.67 33.94
N GLN A 466 -4.40 2.60 33.45
CA GLN A 466 -2.96 2.64 33.25
C GLN A 466 -2.79 3.73 32.20
N PRO A 467 -2.21 4.90 32.56
CA PRO A 467 -1.96 5.93 31.59
C PRO A 467 -1.23 5.28 30.43
N SER A 468 -1.74 5.51 29.22
CA SER A 468 -1.01 5.09 28.04
C SER A 468 0.38 5.68 28.17
N SER A 469 1.46 4.93 27.94
CA SER A 469 2.81 5.52 27.93
C SER A 469 2.94 6.64 26.87
N ASP A 470 2.03 6.70 25.89
CA ASP A 470 1.85 7.85 24.98
C ASP A 470 1.35 9.14 25.71
N ASP A 471 0.70 9.01 26.87
CA ASP A 471 0.24 10.13 27.72
C ASP A 471 1.34 10.60 28.69
N GLU A 472 2.42 9.83 28.88
CA GLU A 472 3.60 10.28 29.65
C GLU A 472 4.34 11.42 28.93
N GLU A 473 4.24 11.50 27.60
CA GLU A 473 4.80 12.62 26.84
C GLU A 473 4.01 13.92 27.04
N ARG A 474 2.76 13.86 27.52
CA ARG A 474 1.91 15.03 27.82
C ARG A 474 2.03 15.50 29.26
N THR A 475 2.40 14.63 30.20
CA THR A 475 2.59 14.98 31.62
C THR A 475 3.99 15.48 31.95
N ALA A 476 4.96 15.33 31.03
CA ALA A 476 6.21 16.08 31.09
C ALA A 476 5.95 17.56 30.77
N VAL A 477 5.61 18.34 31.81
CA VAL A 477 5.65 19.81 31.76
C VAL A 477 7.05 20.19 31.27
N GLY A 478 7.14 20.59 30.00
CA GLY A 478 8.41 20.92 29.36
C GLY A 478 9.08 22.03 30.14
N THR A 479 10.21 21.71 30.77
CA THR A 479 11.18 22.72 31.17
C THR A 479 11.51 23.55 29.93
N PRO A 480 11.29 24.88 29.93
CA PRO A 480 11.63 25.70 28.78
C PRO A 480 13.13 25.57 28.50
N VAL A 481 13.44 25.25 27.25
CA VAL A 481 14.81 25.08 26.76
C VAL A 481 15.55 26.40 26.96
N GLY A 482 16.54 26.42 27.87
CA GLY A 482 17.38 27.59 28.16
C GLY A 482 17.53 27.99 29.63
N ALA A 483 16.86 27.31 30.58
CA ALA A 483 17.04 27.63 32.00
C ALA A 483 18.29 26.96 32.60
N PHE A 484 19.17 27.77 33.20
CA PHE A 484 20.34 27.32 33.96
C PHE A 484 19.87 26.54 35.22
N PRO A 485 20.58 25.49 35.68
CA PRO A 485 20.14 24.71 36.84
C PRO A 485 20.10 25.58 38.11
N GLY A 486 18.90 25.88 38.62
CA GLY A 486 18.72 26.58 39.90
C GLY A 486 17.54 27.57 39.99
N THR A 487 16.87 27.94 38.90
CA THR A 487 15.88 29.03 38.91
C THR A 487 14.40 28.61 38.97
N SER A 488 14.09 27.33 39.17
CA SER A 488 12.70 26.82 39.12
C SER A 488 11.79 27.31 40.26
N ASN A 489 12.35 27.73 41.40
CA ASN A 489 11.53 28.18 42.55
C ASN A 489 11.09 29.64 42.50
N ASN A 490 11.65 30.47 41.61
CA ASN A 490 11.33 31.92 41.59
C ASN A 490 10.09 32.29 40.77
N TYR A 491 9.50 31.36 40.01
CA TYR A 491 8.31 31.66 39.20
C TYR A 491 6.98 31.26 39.87
N ARG A 492 7.00 30.67 41.07
CA ARG A 492 5.80 30.08 41.67
C ARG A 492 5.08 30.93 42.73
N ASN A 493 5.55 32.14 43.01
CA ASN A 493 4.89 33.03 43.97
C ASN A 493 4.87 34.48 43.45
N GLU A 494 3.83 34.84 42.71
CA GLU A 494 3.17 36.16 42.78
C GLU A 494 2.10 36.26 41.70
N SER A 495 0.83 36.03 42.07
CA SER A 495 -0.35 36.61 41.41
C SER A 495 -1.58 36.36 42.28
N THR A 496 -1.59 36.97 43.46
CA THR A 496 -2.82 37.27 44.18
C THR A 496 -2.85 38.77 44.40
N ARG A 497 -3.36 39.51 43.41
CA ARG A 497 -3.83 40.88 43.61
C ARG A 497 -5.14 41.07 42.87
N SER A 498 -6.21 41.07 43.66
CA SER A 498 -7.45 41.79 43.34
C SER A 498 -7.13 43.27 43.15
N TYR A 499 -7.89 43.94 42.28
CA TYR A 499 -8.39 45.31 42.51
C TYR A 499 -9.63 45.52 41.63
N TYR A 500 -10.68 46.06 42.28
CA TYR A 500 -11.91 46.72 41.83
C TYR A 500 -12.42 46.57 40.40
#